data_AF-A0A2S6MR01-F1
#
_entry.id   AF-A0A2S6MR01-F1
#
_cell.length_a   1.000
_cell.length_b   1.000
_cell.length_c   1.000
_cell.angle_alpha   90.00
_cell.angle_beta   90.00
_cell.angle_gamma   90.00
#
_symmetry.space_group_name_H-M   'P 1'
#
loop_
_entity.id
_entity.type
_entity.pdbx_description
1 polymer ?
#
loop_
_entity_poly.entity_id
_entity_poly.type
_entity_poly.pdbx_seq_one_letter_code
_entity_poly.pdbx_strand_id
1 'polypeptide(L)' 'MPAHRRRPIFGSDLRQLGGAVFVVPIRAQDGEEAFAVRHISRGGDIAFLSLPLPDRDRALAAAEVLACFTGAVVR' A
#
# COMPACT_ATOMS: atom_id res chain seq x y z
N MET A 1 14.24 27.00 -15.25
CA MET A 1 13.25 26.24 -14.44
C MET A 1 13.66 26.34 -12.99
N PRO A 2 12.89 26.99 -12.10
CA PRO A 2 13.27 27.00 -10.69
C PRO A 2 13.25 25.55 -10.19
N ALA A 3 14.36 25.11 -9.58
CA ALA A 3 14.42 23.83 -8.93
C ALA A 3 13.38 23.85 -7.80
N HIS A 4 12.27 23.11 -7.95
CA HIS A 4 11.35 22.88 -6.85
C HIS A 4 12.16 22.19 -5.74
N ARG A 5 12.52 22.97 -4.72
CA ARG A 5 13.16 22.47 -3.52
C ARG A 5 12.20 21.43 -2.95
N ARG A 6 12.53 20.15 -3.08
CA ARG A 6 11.71 19.04 -2.57
C ARG A 6 11.49 19.32 -1.09
N ARG A 7 10.24 19.60 -0.72
CA ARG A 7 9.86 19.75 0.68
C ARG A 7 10.20 18.43 1.39
N PRO A 8 10.81 18.46 2.58
CA PRO A 8 11.00 17.25 3.37
C PRO A 8 9.65 16.58 3.60
N ILE A 9 9.60 15.26 3.51
CA ILE A 9 8.41 14.46 3.83
C ILE A 9 8.49 14.10 5.31
N PHE A 10 7.47 14.49 6.06
CA PHE A 10 7.33 14.17 7.48
C PHE A 10 6.31 13.04 7.66
N GLY A 11 6.33 12.38 8.83
CA GLY A 11 5.38 11.30 9.13
C GLY A 11 3.90 11.76 9.08
N SER A 12 3.62 13.04 9.33
CA SER A 12 2.28 13.63 9.16
C SER A 12 1.81 13.66 7.72
N ASP A 13 2.72 13.76 6.75
CA ASP A 13 2.41 13.79 5.33
C ASP A 13 2.02 12.39 4.83
N LEU A 14 2.60 11.34 5.43
CA LEU A 14 2.26 9.95 5.12
C LEU A 14 0.83 9.61 5.51
N ARG A 15 0.34 10.12 6.66
CA ARG A 15 -1.06 9.96 7.07
C ARG A 15 -2.06 10.70 6.17
N GLN A 16 -1.59 11.65 5.36
CA GLN A 16 -2.44 12.42 4.44
C GLN A 16 -2.56 11.78 3.06
N LEU A 17 -1.76 10.75 2.73
CA LEU A 17 -1.86 10.03 1.46
C LEU A 17 -3.27 9.49 1.22
N GLY A 18 -3.89 8.92 2.26
CA GLY A 18 -5.23 8.33 2.22
C GLY A 18 -5.39 7.30 1.11
N GLY A 19 -6.62 7.10 0.63
CA GLY A 19 -6.92 6.21 -0.49
C GLY A 19 -7.46 4.86 -0.01
N ALA A 20 -7.15 3.80 -0.74
CA ALA A 20 -7.63 2.45 -0.45
C ALA A 20 -6.50 1.41 -0.48
N VAL A 21 -6.54 0.49 0.47
CA VAL A 21 -5.63 -0.66 0.56
C VAL A 21 -6.42 -1.92 0.28
N PHE A 22 -5.91 -2.78 -0.58
CA PHE A 22 -6.56 -4.01 -1.01
C PHE A 22 -5.65 -5.19 -0.73
N VAL A 23 -6.25 -6.31 -0.31
CA VAL A 23 -5.59 -7.62 -0.38
C VAL A 23 -6.03 -8.29 -1.66
N VAL A 24 -5.10 -8.53 -2.57
CA VAL A 24 -5.37 -9.15 -3.86
C VAL A 24 -4.71 -10.53 -3.93
N PRO A 25 -5.43 -11.57 -4.38
CA PRO A 25 -4.81 -12.85 -4.69
C PRO A 25 -3.91 -12.68 -5.92
N ILE A 26 -2.73 -13.29 -5.86
CA ILE A 26 -1.74 -13.30 -6.93
C ILE A 26 -1.17 -14.71 -7.08
N ARG A 27 -0.47 -14.94 -8.18
CA ARG A 27 0.30 -16.16 -8.39
C ARG A 27 1.76 -15.91 -8.06
N ALA A 28 2.33 -16.68 -7.14
CA ALA A 28 3.75 -16.65 -6.85
C ALA A 28 4.58 -17.25 -8.00
N GLN A 29 5.89 -17.05 -7.98
CA GLN A 29 6.79 -17.46 -9.07
C GLN A 29 6.88 -18.99 -9.20
N ASP A 30 6.70 -19.72 -8.11
CA ASP A 30 6.58 -21.19 -8.07
C ASP A 30 5.20 -21.70 -8.53
N GLY A 31 4.26 -20.79 -8.78
CA GLY A 31 2.91 -21.11 -9.22
C GLY A 31 1.91 -21.34 -8.09
N GLU A 32 2.31 -21.17 -6.83
CA GLU A 32 1.43 -21.26 -5.66
C GLU A 32 0.53 -20.03 -5.52
N GLU A 33 -0.58 -20.19 -4.80
CA GLU A 33 -1.44 -19.07 -4.43
C GLU A 33 -0.74 -18.20 -3.37
N ALA A 34 -0.76 -16.89 -3.60
CA ALA A 34 -0.25 -15.90 -2.66
C ALA A 34 -1.13 -14.67 -2.65
N PHE A 35 -0.83 -13.73 -1.76
CA PHE A 35 -1.55 -12.48 -1.58
C PHE A 35 -0.59 -11.32 -1.69
N ALA A 36 -1.07 -10.19 -2.21
CA ALA A 36 -0.32 -8.95 -2.18
C ALA A 36 -1.17 -7.83 -1.59
N VAL A 37 -0.53 -6.92 -0.88
CA VAL A 37 -1.14 -5.70 -0.36
C VAL A 37 -0.89 -4.58 -1.36
N ARG A 38 -1.96 -4.04 -1.92
CA ARG A 38 -1.93 -2.96 -2.92
C ARG A 38 -2.52 -1.69 -2.32
N HIS A 39 -1.79 -0.59 -2.35
CA HIS A 39 -2.30 0.73 -1.97
C HIS A 39 -2.50 1.60 -3.20
N ILE A 40 -3.72 2.11 -3.35
CA ILE A 40 -4.10 3.10 -4.36
C ILE A 40 -4.32 4.42 -3.61
N SER A 41 -3.55 5.44 -3.97
CA SER A 41 -3.66 6.78 -3.38
C SER A 41 -4.99 7.45 -3.75
N ARG A 42 -5.35 8.54 -3.07
CA ARG A 42 -6.55 9.34 -3.43
C ARG A 42 -6.54 9.85 -4.88
N GLY A 43 -5.35 10.02 -5.47
CA GLY A 43 -5.19 10.44 -6.87
C GLY A 43 -5.50 9.34 -7.89
N GLY A 44 -5.68 8.08 -7.45
CA GLY A 44 -5.96 6.94 -8.33
C GLY A 44 -4.71 6.16 -8.75
N ASP A 45 -3.51 6.66 -8.44
CA ASP A 45 -2.26 5.97 -8.75
C ASP A 45 -1.95 4.86 -7.73
N ILE A 46 -1.31 3.79 -8.20
CA ILE A 46 -0.72 2.76 -7.32
C ILE A 46 0.49 3.39 -6.63
N ALA A 47 0.37 3.59 -5.32
CA ALA A 47 1.44 4.16 -4.51
C ALA A 47 2.34 3.08 -3.89
N PHE A 48 1.82 1.86 -3.73
CA PHE A 48 2.59 0.74 -3.18
C PHE A 48 1.99 -0.63 -3.59
N LEU A 49 2.89 -1.60 -3.79
CA LEU A 49 2.57 -3.01 -3.95
C LEU A 49 3.59 -3.83 -3.14
N SER A 50 3.11 -4.71 -2.27
CA SER A 50 3.98 -5.57 -1.47
C SER A 50 4.60 -6.70 -2.29
N LEU A 51 5.62 -7.32 -1.73
CA LEU A 51 6.03 -8.67 -2.15
C LEU A 51 4.91 -9.69 -1.87
N PRO A 52 4.92 -10.86 -2.54
CA PRO A 52 3.97 -11.93 -2.28
C PRO A 52 4.02 -12.39 -0.82
N LEU A 53 2.83 -12.58 -0.24
CA LEU A 53 2.60 -13.12 1.10
C LEU A 53 1.88 -14.47 0.94
N PRO A 54 2.40 -15.56 1.51
CA PRO A 54 1.77 -16.88 1.35
C PRO A 54 0.50 -17.06 2.20
N ASP A 55 0.23 -16.12 3.12
CA ASP A 55 -0.81 -16.24 4.13
C ASP A 55 -1.77 -15.04 4.04
N ARG A 56 -3.07 -15.34 3.90
CA ARG A 56 -4.12 -14.34 3.73
C ARG A 56 -4.33 -13.48 4.97
N ASP A 57 -4.27 -14.07 6.16
CA ASP A 57 -4.50 -13.38 7.42
C ASP A 57 -3.34 -12.41 7.71
N ARG A 58 -2.12 -12.81 7.37
CA ARG A 58 -0.95 -11.90 7.40
C ARG A 58 -1.10 -10.76 6.41
N ALA A 59 -1.62 -11.02 5.21
CA ALA A 59 -1.88 -9.97 4.23
C ALA A 59 -2.97 -8.99 4.70
N LEU A 60 -4.02 -9.48 5.36
CA LEU A 60 -5.05 -8.65 5.99
C LEU A 60 -4.47 -7.79 7.11
N ALA A 61 -3.69 -8.37 8.03
CA ALA A 61 -3.03 -7.61 9.09
C ALA A 61 -2.08 -6.55 8.52
N ALA A 62 -1.30 -6.88 7.48
CA ALA A 62 -0.43 -5.91 6.81
C ALA A 62 -1.24 -4.79 6.12
N ALA A 63 -2.39 -5.10 5.53
CA ALA A 63 -3.28 -4.11 4.93
C ALA A 63 -3.85 -3.15 5.98
N GLU A 64 -4.23 -3.62 7.16
CA GLU A 64 -4.70 -2.78 8.27
C GLU A 64 -3.61 -1.83 8.77
N VAL A 65 -2.38 -2.35 8.96
CA VAL A 65 -1.23 -1.52 9.36
C VAL A 65 -0.94 -0.45 8.32
N LEU A 66 -0.92 -0.82 7.04
CA LEU A 66 -0.68 0.13 5.95
C LEU A 66 -1.79 1.19 5.86
N ALA A 67 -3.05 0.78 6.03
CA ALA A 67 -4.19 1.69 6.04
C ALA A 67 -4.09 2.71 7.19
N CYS A 68 -3.78 2.24 8.41
CA CYS A 68 -3.56 3.10 9.57
C CYS A 68 -2.39 4.08 9.37
N PHE A 69 -1.28 3.61 8.79
CA PHE A 69 -0.10 4.43 8.53
C PHE A 69 -0.36 5.52 7.48
N THR A 70 -1.09 5.18 6.42
CA THR A 70 -1.36 6.08 5.28
C THR A 70 -2.63 6.93 5.44
N GLY A 71 -3.46 6.65 6.45
CA GLY A 71 -4.80 7.22 6.57
C GLY A 71 -5.77 6.73 5.48
N ALA A 72 -5.49 5.57 4.88
CA ALA A 72 -6.34 4.92 3.88
C ALA A 72 -7.37 4.00 4.54
N VAL A 73 -8.25 3.41 3.73
CA VAL A 73 -9.23 2.40 4.17
C VAL A 73 -8.95 1.05 3.51
N VAL A 74 -9.10 -0.03 4.26
CA VAL A 74 -9.05 -1.39 3.69
C VAL A 74 -10.33 -1.65 2.88
N ARG A 75 -10.20 -2.28 1.72
CA ARG A 75 -11.30 -2.65 0.82
C ARG A 75 -11.14 -4.04 0.21
#